data_AF-A0A5B9Y6G8-F1
#
_entry.id   AF-A0A5B9Y6G8-F1
#
_cell.length_a   1.000
_cell.length_b   1.000
_cell.length_c   1.000
_cell.angle_alpha   90.00
_cell.angle_beta   90.00
_cell.angle_gamma   90.00
#
_symmetry.space_group_name_H-M   'P 1'
#
loop_
_entity.id
_entity.type
_entity.pdbx_description
1 polymer ?
#
loop_
_entity_poly.entity_id
_entity_poly.type
_entity_poly.pdbx_seq_one_letter_code
_entity_poly.pdbx_strand_id
1 'polypeptide(L)'
;MCGCFNNKCICKFDLSPSTIKRWRREFKEEGEGALEWGRGSSAKSHEKKFKNQDWILKEPDDMNIDELKETLRMERVLKKYLAKTTGEKCFAILELKNLFSLQSLCLYLGVSRQGFYDWLNSSKPKYKNLDNEVADLINKLYFKFKRKYGYQMLTLFLNKYFGKNLKPWVVYRYMKILKIIAVRIKKCLITTSLDR
;
A
#
# COMPACT_ATOMS: atom_id res chain seq x y z
N MET A 1 -45.71 24.93 -24.64
CA MET A 1 -44.78 24.33 -25.62
C MET A 1 -43.33 24.31 -25.08
N CYS A 2 -43.02 23.62 -23.96
CA CYS A 2 -41.67 23.69 -23.34
C CYS A 2 -40.92 22.33 -23.25
N GLY A 3 -41.47 21.25 -23.79
CA GLY A 3 -40.89 19.90 -23.69
C GLY A 3 -39.73 19.63 -24.65
N CYS A 4 -39.74 20.22 -25.85
CA CYS A 4 -38.79 19.86 -26.91
C CYS A 4 -37.38 20.46 -26.72
N PHE A 5 -37.25 21.61 -26.06
CA PHE A 5 -35.95 22.28 -25.90
C PHE A 5 -35.03 21.53 -24.91
N ASN A 6 -35.62 20.96 -23.84
CA ASN A 6 -34.86 20.22 -22.83
C ASN A 6 -34.18 18.98 -23.41
N ASN A 7 -34.91 18.20 -24.23
CA ASN A 7 -34.37 16.98 -24.82
C ASN A 7 -33.22 17.28 -25.79
N LYS A 8 -33.28 18.43 -26.48
CA LYS A 8 -32.23 18.86 -27.42
C LYS A 8 -30.91 19.21 -26.70
N CYS A 9 -30.98 19.84 -25.53
CA CYS A 9 -29.79 20.13 -24.72
C CYS A 9 -29.23 18.87 -24.02
N ILE A 10 -30.11 17.97 -23.55
CA ILE A 10 -29.72 16.67 -22.95
C ILE A 10 -28.84 15.88 -23.91
N CYS A 11 -29.32 15.70 -25.15
CA CYS A 11 -28.60 14.91 -26.15
C CYS A 11 -27.33 15.59 -26.67
N LYS A 12 -27.29 16.93 -26.69
CA LYS A 12 -26.13 17.67 -27.23
C LYS A 12 -24.95 17.75 -26.27
N PHE A 13 -25.21 17.81 -24.96
CA PHE A 13 -24.19 18.01 -23.93
C PHE A 13 -24.03 16.81 -22.97
N ASP A 14 -24.72 15.69 -23.26
CA ASP A 14 -24.73 14.47 -22.44
C ASP A 14 -25.03 14.75 -20.95
N LEU A 15 -26.06 15.56 -20.72
CA LEU A 15 -26.45 16.00 -19.37
C LEU A 15 -27.66 15.20 -18.88
N SER A 16 -27.64 14.77 -17.62
CA SER A 16 -28.81 14.12 -17.01
C SER A 16 -30.04 15.06 -17.02
N PRO A 17 -31.25 14.57 -17.34
CA PRO A 17 -32.49 15.35 -17.25
C PRO A 17 -32.74 15.95 -15.86
N SER A 18 -32.24 15.29 -14.80
CA SER A 18 -32.32 15.79 -13.43
C SER A 18 -31.45 17.04 -13.21
N THR A 19 -30.30 17.13 -13.88
CA THR A 19 -29.40 18.29 -13.81
C THR A 19 -30.06 19.53 -14.39
N ILE A 20 -30.72 19.42 -15.55
CA ILE A 20 -31.42 20.55 -16.19
C ILE A 20 -32.63 21.01 -15.37
N LYS A 21 -33.38 20.06 -14.78
CA LYS A 21 -34.49 20.40 -13.88
C LYS A 21 -33.99 21.17 -12.65
N ARG A 22 -32.88 20.73 -12.05
CA ARG A 22 -32.23 21.40 -10.92
C ARG A 22 -31.78 22.81 -11.29
N TRP A 23 -31.04 22.97 -12.38
CA TRP A 23 -30.55 24.29 -12.84
C TRP A 23 -31.67 25.26 -13.15
N ARG A 24 -32.78 24.80 -13.75
CA ARG A 24 -33.94 25.67 -14.01
C ARG A 24 -34.59 26.17 -12.73
N ARG A 25 -34.62 25.34 -11.68
CA ARG A 25 -35.13 25.74 -10.37
C ARG A 25 -34.20 26.77 -9.73
N GLU A 26 -32.90 26.47 -9.68
CA GLU A 26 -31.86 27.38 -9.14
C GLU A 26 -31.87 28.73 -9.86
N PHE A 27 -31.99 28.73 -11.19
CA PHE A 27 -32.10 29.95 -12.00
C PHE A 27 -33.37 30.76 -11.72
N LYS A 28 -34.49 30.10 -11.39
CA LYS A 28 -35.74 30.79 -11.03
C LYS A 28 -35.70 31.41 -9.64
N GLU A 29 -34.97 30.79 -8.71
CA GLU A 29 -34.90 31.21 -7.31
C GLU A 29 -33.85 32.29 -7.08
N GLU A 30 -32.65 32.15 -7.66
CA GLU A 30 -31.48 33.01 -7.40
C GLU A 30 -30.97 33.78 -8.63
N GLY A 31 -31.58 33.60 -9.81
CA GLY A 31 -31.21 34.29 -11.05
C GLY A 31 -29.94 33.76 -11.72
N GLU A 32 -29.29 34.58 -12.55
CA GLU A 32 -28.07 34.21 -13.31
C GLU A 32 -26.89 33.82 -12.40
N GLY A 33 -26.75 34.49 -11.25
CA GLY A 33 -25.68 34.24 -10.28
C GLY A 33 -25.74 32.86 -9.61
N ALA A 34 -26.87 32.15 -9.73
CA ALA A 34 -27.05 30.80 -9.19
C ALA A 34 -26.17 29.75 -9.88
N LEU A 35 -25.84 29.97 -11.16
CA LEU A 35 -25.09 29.04 -11.99
C LEU A 35 -23.61 29.41 -12.12
N GLU A 36 -23.14 30.34 -11.30
CA GLU A 36 -21.71 30.68 -11.23
C GLU A 36 -20.86 29.49 -10.76
N TRP A 37 -19.67 29.40 -11.34
CA TRP A 37 -18.71 28.35 -11.03
C TRP A 37 -18.29 28.43 -9.56
N GLY A 38 -18.49 27.34 -8.81
CA GLY A 38 -18.08 27.23 -7.39
C GLY A 38 -19.21 27.18 -6.35
N ARG A 39 -20.49 27.40 -6.72
CA ARG A 39 -21.64 27.28 -5.79
C ARG A 39 -22.17 25.86 -5.58
N GLY A 40 -21.71 24.90 -6.38
CA GLY A 40 -22.11 23.51 -6.22
C GLY A 40 -21.66 22.95 -4.87
N SER A 41 -22.56 22.29 -4.14
CA SER A 41 -22.16 21.41 -3.05
C SER A 41 -21.34 20.27 -3.64
N SER A 42 -20.01 20.41 -3.65
CA SER A 42 -19.12 19.27 -3.86
C SER A 42 -19.54 18.20 -2.85
N ALA A 43 -19.77 16.97 -3.31
CA ALA A 43 -19.91 15.85 -2.40
C ALA A 43 -18.66 15.88 -1.54
N LYS A 44 -18.80 16.31 -0.28
CA LYS A 44 -17.71 16.25 0.69
C LYS A 44 -17.17 14.84 0.55
N SER A 45 -15.88 14.71 0.22
CA SER A 45 -15.19 13.45 0.37
C SER A 45 -15.64 12.89 1.71
N HIS A 46 -15.94 11.59 1.79
CA HIS A 46 -16.09 10.93 3.08
C HIS A 46 -14.71 10.92 3.76
N GLU A 47 -14.20 12.10 4.12
CA GLU A 47 -13.37 12.28 5.30
C GLU A 47 -14.27 11.85 6.45
N LYS A 48 -14.25 10.54 6.72
CA LYS A 48 -14.60 10.05 8.03
C LYS A 48 -13.70 10.83 8.97
N LYS A 49 -14.24 11.91 9.56
CA LYS A 49 -13.66 12.49 10.76
C LYS A 49 -13.43 11.28 11.65
N PHE A 50 -12.17 10.93 11.83
CA PHE A 50 -11.82 9.89 12.76
C PHE A 50 -12.45 10.37 14.06
N LYS A 51 -13.50 9.69 14.53
CA LYS A 51 -14.02 9.96 15.86
C LYS A 51 -12.81 9.71 16.74
N ASN A 52 -12.17 10.79 17.17
CA ASN A 52 -11.19 10.74 18.23
C ASN A 52 -11.89 9.94 19.30
N GLN A 53 -11.37 8.75 19.55
CA GLN A 53 -12.07 7.87 20.44
C GLN A 53 -11.82 8.48 21.81
N ASP A 54 -12.83 9.16 22.33
CA ASP A 54 -12.83 9.96 23.56
C ASP A 54 -12.53 9.14 24.83
N TRP A 55 -12.01 7.91 24.69
CA TRP A 55 -11.35 7.16 25.75
C TRP A 55 -9.85 7.44 25.85
N ILE A 56 -9.28 8.24 24.94
CA ILE A 56 -7.93 8.77 25.06
C ILE A 56 -7.94 9.77 26.20
N LEU A 57 -7.19 9.48 27.28
CA LEU A 57 -7.17 10.12 28.59
C LEU A 57 -8.15 9.49 29.60
N LYS A 58 -8.03 8.19 29.85
CA LYS A 58 -8.08 7.80 31.28
C LYS A 58 -6.87 8.47 31.93
N GLU A 59 -7.11 9.25 32.98
CA GLU A 59 -6.03 9.83 33.76
C GLU A 59 -5.13 8.69 34.27
N PRO A 60 -3.80 8.88 34.34
CA PRO A 60 -2.86 7.81 34.71
C PRO A 60 -3.18 7.15 36.07
N ASP A 61 -3.98 7.80 36.90
CA ASP A 61 -4.43 7.34 38.21
C ASP A 61 -5.55 6.27 38.14
N ASP A 62 -6.20 6.09 36.98
CA ASP A 62 -7.26 5.09 36.75
C ASP A 62 -6.75 3.77 36.12
N MET A 63 -5.44 3.68 35.86
CA MET A 63 -4.80 2.55 35.14
C MET A 63 -4.10 1.60 36.11
N ASN A 64 -4.26 0.29 35.90
CA ASN A 64 -3.56 -0.70 36.73
C ASN A 64 -2.03 -0.61 36.51
N ILE A 65 -1.22 -0.86 37.53
CA ILE A 65 0.27 -0.78 37.49
C ILE A 65 0.84 -1.58 36.31
N ASP A 66 0.24 -2.73 35.99
CA ASP A 66 0.69 -3.57 34.88
C ASP A 66 0.33 -2.97 33.51
N GLU A 67 -0.79 -2.27 33.38
CA GLU A 67 -1.13 -1.53 32.16
C GLU A 67 -0.18 -0.33 31.97
N LEU A 68 0.25 0.31 33.05
CA LEU A 68 1.25 1.38 33.02
C LEU A 68 2.62 0.86 32.56
N LYS A 69 3.03 -0.33 33.03
CA LYS A 69 4.26 -0.98 32.54
C LYS A 69 4.16 -1.32 31.05
N GLU A 70 3.01 -1.82 30.60
CA GLU A 70 2.77 -2.19 29.21
C GLU A 70 2.81 -0.96 28.28
N THR A 71 2.23 0.15 28.71
CA THR A 71 2.27 1.43 27.98
C THR A 71 3.68 2.00 27.87
N LEU A 72 4.45 2.00 28.97
CA LEU A 72 5.86 2.42 28.95
C LEU A 72 6.73 1.54 28.04
N ARG A 73 6.48 0.23 28.03
CA ARG A 73 7.15 -0.71 27.11
C ARG A 73 6.82 -0.36 25.65
N MET A 74 5.55 -0.12 25.33
CA MET A 74 5.13 0.30 23.99
C MET A 74 5.76 1.64 23.60
N GLU A 75 5.76 2.64 24.47
CA GLU A 75 6.28 3.98 24.20
C GLU A 75 7.75 3.92 23.77
N ARG A 76 8.59 3.20 24.53
CA ARG A 76 10.02 3.02 24.21
C ARG A 76 10.25 2.47 22.81
N VAL A 77 9.45 1.50 22.39
CA VAL A 77 9.58 0.84 21.08
C VAL A 77 9.01 1.72 19.95
N LEU A 78 7.86 2.36 20.20
CA LEU A 78 7.08 3.05 19.18
C LEU A 78 7.48 4.51 18.97
N LYS A 79 8.15 5.15 19.93
CA LYS A 79 8.60 6.56 19.85
C LYS A 79 9.36 6.88 18.55
N LYS A 80 10.15 5.92 18.04
CA LYS A 80 10.91 6.06 16.79
C LYS A 80 10.05 6.06 15.50
N TYR A 81 8.77 5.66 15.58
CA TYR A 81 7.86 5.60 14.43
C TYR A 81 6.83 6.75 14.41
N LEU A 82 6.79 7.59 15.45
CA LEU A 82 5.81 8.67 15.56
C LEU A 82 5.96 9.70 14.42
N ALA A 83 7.21 10.05 14.10
CA ALA A 83 7.59 11.01 13.05
C ALA A 83 7.68 10.39 11.64
N LYS A 84 7.35 9.11 11.49
CA LYS A 84 7.48 8.39 10.22
C LYS A 84 6.22 8.47 9.35
N THR A 85 6.36 8.03 8.11
CA THR A 85 5.24 7.98 7.16
C THR A 85 4.15 7.01 7.63
N THR A 86 2.91 7.20 7.18
CA THR A 86 1.76 6.33 7.52
C THR A 86 2.02 4.86 7.18
N GLY A 87 2.73 4.58 6.09
CA GLY A 87 3.09 3.22 5.70
C GLY A 87 4.09 2.55 6.67
N GLU A 88 5.09 3.30 7.14
CA GLU A 88 6.05 2.80 8.13
C GLU A 88 5.43 2.59 9.51
N LYS A 89 4.48 3.47 9.89
CA LYS A 89 3.66 3.27 11.09
C LYS A 89 2.88 1.96 11.02
N CYS A 90 2.17 1.72 9.92
CA CYS A 90 1.46 0.45 9.73
C CYS A 90 2.39 -0.77 9.69
N PHE A 91 3.60 -0.63 9.17
CA PHE A 91 4.61 -1.69 9.22
C PHE A 91 5.03 -2.01 10.65
N ALA A 92 5.26 -1.00 11.50
CA ALA A 92 5.56 -1.21 12.91
C ALA A 92 4.41 -1.92 13.65
N ILE A 93 3.16 -1.56 13.34
CA ILE A 93 1.98 -2.26 13.89
C ILE A 93 2.00 -3.74 13.51
N LEU A 94 2.32 -4.06 12.24
CA LEU A 94 2.38 -5.45 11.76
C LEU A 94 3.47 -6.27 12.47
N GLU A 95 4.62 -5.66 12.74
CA GLU A 95 5.75 -6.30 13.43
C GLU A 95 5.44 -6.56 14.91
N LEU A 96 4.75 -5.62 15.56
CA LEU A 96 4.49 -5.63 17.00
C LEU A 96 3.15 -6.24 17.41
N LYS A 97 2.29 -6.62 16.46
CA LYS A 97 0.96 -7.19 16.72
C LYS A 97 0.96 -8.45 17.60
N ASN A 98 2.09 -9.17 17.66
CA ASN A 98 2.24 -10.38 18.46
C ASN A 98 2.62 -10.06 19.91
N LEU A 99 3.12 -8.86 20.17
CA LEU A 99 3.57 -8.41 21.50
C LEU A 99 2.50 -7.57 22.19
N PHE A 100 1.76 -6.76 21.43
CA PHE A 100 0.79 -5.81 21.99
C PHE A 100 -0.55 -5.89 21.27
N SER A 101 -1.59 -5.36 21.93
CA SER A 101 -2.93 -5.30 21.35
C SER A 101 -2.95 -4.41 20.10
N LEU A 102 -3.64 -4.83 19.04
CA LEU A 102 -3.73 -4.04 17.81
C LEU A 102 -4.35 -2.66 18.07
N GLN A 103 -5.30 -2.59 19.01
CA GLN A 103 -5.99 -1.35 19.35
C GLN A 103 -5.03 -0.34 20.00
N SER A 104 -4.22 -0.78 20.97
CA SER A 104 -3.24 0.10 21.61
C SER A 104 -2.15 0.57 20.63
N LEU A 105 -1.69 -0.30 19.73
CA LEU A 105 -0.72 0.05 18.69
C LEU A 105 -1.26 1.11 17.70
N CYS A 106 -2.49 0.91 17.21
CA CYS A 106 -3.15 1.84 16.30
C CYS A 106 -3.35 3.21 16.95
N LEU A 107 -3.80 3.20 18.21
CA LEU A 107 -4.03 4.40 19.00
C LEU A 107 -2.74 5.21 19.15
N TYR A 108 -1.67 4.56 19.62
CA TYR A 108 -0.40 5.24 19.89
C TYR A 108 0.20 5.88 18.63
N LEU A 109 0.09 5.21 17.47
CA LEU A 109 0.64 5.71 16.22
C LEU A 109 -0.29 6.68 15.47
N GLY A 110 -1.51 6.89 15.96
CA GLY A 110 -2.53 7.71 15.31
C GLY A 110 -3.02 7.12 13.98
N VAL A 111 -3.03 5.79 13.86
CA VAL A 111 -3.46 5.07 12.67
C VAL A 111 -4.84 4.49 12.91
N SER A 112 -5.73 4.68 11.94
CA SER A 112 -7.03 4.03 11.95
C SER A 112 -6.91 2.51 12.03
N ARG A 113 -7.74 1.83 12.82
CA ARG A 113 -7.87 0.37 12.68
C ARG A 113 -8.28 -0.03 11.26
N GLN A 114 -9.24 0.68 10.67
CA GLN A 114 -9.65 0.46 9.28
C GLN A 114 -8.52 0.74 8.29
N GLY A 115 -7.87 1.90 8.41
CA GLY A 115 -6.72 2.28 7.59
C GLY A 115 -5.53 1.33 7.72
N PHE A 116 -5.32 0.69 8.87
CA PHE A 116 -4.35 -0.40 9.02
C PHE A 116 -4.75 -1.62 8.20
N TYR A 117 -6.02 -2.04 8.22
CA TYR A 117 -6.48 -3.18 7.41
C TYR A 117 -6.53 -2.85 5.92
N ASP A 118 -6.95 -1.65 5.54
CA ASP A 118 -6.91 -1.16 4.16
C ASP A 118 -5.47 -1.09 3.68
N TRP A 119 -4.55 -0.61 4.54
CA TRP A 119 -3.13 -0.68 4.31
C TRP A 119 -2.72 -2.15 4.19
N LEU A 120 -2.99 -3.06 5.12
CA LEU A 120 -2.61 -4.48 5.05
C LEU A 120 -3.11 -5.17 3.76
N ASN A 121 -4.32 -4.82 3.33
CA ASN A 121 -4.93 -5.29 2.10
C ASN A 121 -4.31 -4.65 0.87
N SER A 122 -3.81 -3.42 0.95
CA SER A 122 -3.15 -2.67 -0.13
C SER A 122 -1.64 -2.90 -0.22
N SER A 123 -1.00 -3.05 0.94
CA SER A 123 0.42 -2.94 1.31
C SER A 123 1.12 -4.29 1.43
N LYS A 124 0.56 -5.33 0.82
CA LYS A 124 1.37 -6.46 0.37
C LYS A 124 2.00 -6.16 -1.02
N PRO A 125 2.71 -5.05 -1.35
CA PRO A 125 3.27 -4.90 -2.69
C PRO A 125 4.45 -5.87 -2.90
N LYS A 126 5.08 -6.38 -1.82
CA LYS A 126 6.14 -7.39 -1.94
C LYS A 126 5.60 -8.75 -2.41
N TYR A 127 4.36 -9.10 -2.10
CA TYR A 127 3.84 -10.46 -2.30
C TYR A 127 2.55 -10.53 -3.13
N LYS A 128 1.87 -9.40 -3.40
CA LYS A 128 0.60 -9.39 -4.15
C LYS A 128 0.71 -9.94 -5.57
N ASN A 129 1.87 -9.81 -6.19
CA ASN A 129 2.13 -10.29 -7.55
C ASN A 129 3.21 -11.38 -7.55
N LEU A 130 3.47 -12.01 -6.40
CA LEU A 130 4.34 -13.18 -6.35
C LEU A 130 3.49 -14.38 -6.75
N ASP A 131 3.61 -14.77 -8.01
CA ASP A 131 3.09 -16.04 -8.49
C ASP A 131 3.93 -17.16 -7.83
N ASN A 132 3.29 -17.91 -6.93
CA ASN A 132 3.94 -18.98 -6.19
C ASN A 132 4.53 -20.04 -7.13
N GLU A 133 3.91 -20.30 -8.28
CA GLU A 133 4.45 -21.23 -9.28
C GLU A 133 5.78 -20.74 -9.84
N VAL A 134 5.86 -19.44 -10.16
CA VAL A 134 7.08 -18.82 -10.68
C VAL A 134 8.17 -18.79 -9.62
N ALA A 135 7.81 -18.51 -8.37
CA ALA A 135 8.74 -18.55 -7.24
C ALA A 135 9.35 -19.95 -7.05
N ASP A 136 8.51 -21.00 -7.10
CA ASP A 136 8.94 -22.38 -6.98
C ASP A 136 9.82 -22.82 -8.15
N LEU A 137 9.47 -22.43 -9.38
CA LEU A 137 10.28 -22.68 -10.57
C LEU A 137 11.67 -22.03 -10.47
N ILE A 138 11.73 -20.77 -10.02
CA ILE A 138 12.99 -20.06 -9.79
C ILE A 138 13.85 -20.81 -8.76
N ASN A 139 13.26 -21.24 -7.64
CA ASN A 139 13.97 -22.01 -6.62
C ASN A 139 14.50 -23.34 -7.17
N LYS A 140 13.66 -24.12 -7.86
CA LYS A 140 14.05 -25.40 -8.47
C LYS A 140 15.22 -25.23 -9.44
N LEU A 141 15.17 -24.24 -10.34
CA LEU A 141 16.26 -23.96 -11.27
C LEU A 141 17.54 -23.51 -10.55
N TYR A 142 17.42 -22.64 -9.55
CA TYR A 142 18.55 -22.14 -8.78
C TYR A 142 19.32 -23.28 -8.07
N PHE A 143 18.60 -24.21 -7.44
CA PHE A 143 19.22 -25.39 -6.81
C PHE A 143 19.74 -26.41 -7.83
N LYS A 144 19.01 -26.64 -8.93
CA LYS A 144 19.44 -27.53 -10.03
C LYS A 144 20.82 -27.14 -10.57
N PHE A 145 21.09 -25.85 -10.67
CA PHE A 145 22.38 -25.33 -11.15
C PHE A 145 23.38 -25.00 -10.04
N LYS A 146 23.23 -25.62 -8.86
CA LYS A 146 24.14 -25.45 -7.70
C LYS A 146 24.42 -23.97 -7.38
N ARG A 147 23.39 -23.11 -7.50
CA ARG A 147 23.47 -21.67 -7.17
C ARG A 147 24.44 -20.85 -8.03
N LYS A 148 24.91 -21.39 -9.16
CA LYS A 148 25.88 -20.72 -10.05
C LYS A 148 25.28 -19.54 -10.82
N TYR A 149 24.02 -19.66 -11.22
CA TYR A 149 23.37 -18.70 -12.11
C TYR A 149 22.60 -17.60 -11.36
N GLY A 150 22.73 -16.37 -11.85
CA GLY A 150 21.95 -15.22 -11.39
C GLY A 150 20.67 -14.98 -12.19
N TYR A 151 19.98 -13.90 -11.85
CA TYR A 151 18.65 -13.59 -12.38
C TYR A 151 18.58 -13.52 -13.91
N GLN A 152 19.61 -13.00 -14.59
CA GLN A 152 19.64 -12.91 -16.06
C GLN A 152 19.57 -14.29 -16.71
N MET A 153 20.43 -15.21 -16.28
CA MET A 153 20.44 -16.59 -16.78
C MET A 153 19.17 -17.34 -16.40
N LEU A 154 18.70 -17.19 -15.15
CA LEU A 154 17.44 -17.79 -14.72
C LEU A 154 16.25 -17.31 -15.56
N THR A 155 16.22 -16.03 -15.95
CA THR A 155 15.18 -15.47 -16.83
C THR A 155 15.19 -16.14 -18.19
N LEU A 156 16.37 -16.33 -18.79
CA LEU A 156 16.50 -17.03 -20.07
C LEU A 156 15.98 -18.48 -19.98
N PHE A 157 16.31 -19.19 -18.90
CA PHE A 157 15.81 -20.55 -18.68
C PHE A 157 14.28 -20.57 -18.50
N LEU A 158 13.72 -19.64 -17.72
CA LEU A 158 12.28 -19.56 -17.48
C LEU A 158 11.51 -19.28 -18.77
N ASN A 159 12.02 -18.38 -19.62
CA ASN A 159 11.35 -18.04 -20.87
C ASN A 159 11.50 -19.16 -21.91
N LYS A 160 12.68 -19.78 -22.01
CA LYS A 160 12.97 -20.82 -23.00
C LYS A 160 12.26 -22.14 -22.70
N TYR A 161 12.25 -22.58 -21.44
CA TYR A 161 11.77 -23.93 -21.07
C TYR A 161 10.37 -23.93 -20.47
N PHE A 162 9.92 -22.82 -19.87
CA PHE A 162 8.62 -22.75 -19.18
C PHE A 162 7.66 -21.72 -19.79
N GLY A 163 8.05 -21.01 -20.87
CA GLY A 163 7.18 -20.10 -21.60
C GLY A 163 6.64 -18.90 -20.78
N LYS A 164 7.23 -18.59 -19.62
CA LYS A 164 6.68 -17.59 -18.69
C LYS A 164 6.86 -16.12 -19.15
N ASN A 165 7.62 -15.85 -20.23
CA ASN A 165 7.85 -14.52 -20.83
C ASN A 165 8.15 -13.40 -19.81
N LEU A 166 8.96 -13.70 -18.80
CA LEU A 166 9.31 -12.80 -17.71
C LEU A 166 10.41 -11.82 -18.12
N LYS A 167 10.34 -10.59 -17.61
CA LYS A 167 11.42 -9.60 -17.72
C LYS A 167 12.48 -9.85 -16.64
N PRO A 168 13.79 -9.60 -16.89
CA PRO A 168 14.86 -9.89 -15.92
C PRO A 168 14.70 -9.20 -14.55
N TRP A 169 14.20 -7.96 -14.52
CA TRP A 169 13.97 -7.24 -13.26
C TRP A 169 12.87 -7.88 -12.41
N VAL A 170 11.93 -8.60 -13.03
CA VAL A 170 10.90 -9.36 -12.31
C VAL A 170 11.59 -10.50 -11.57
N VAL A 171 12.36 -11.33 -12.27
CA VAL A 171 13.11 -12.45 -11.66
C VAL A 171 14.06 -11.95 -10.56
N TYR A 172 14.70 -10.79 -10.75
CA TYR A 172 15.49 -10.14 -9.72
C TYR A 172 14.67 -9.82 -8.45
N ARG A 173 13.45 -9.29 -8.58
CA ARG A 173 12.55 -9.07 -7.43
C ARG A 173 12.22 -10.38 -6.72
N TYR A 174 11.88 -11.43 -7.47
CA TYR A 174 11.61 -12.76 -6.89
C TYR A 174 12.82 -13.27 -6.11
N MET A 175 14.02 -13.18 -6.68
CA MET A 175 15.25 -13.57 -6.00
C MET A 175 15.49 -12.79 -4.70
N LYS A 176 15.22 -11.47 -4.70
CA LYS A 176 15.31 -10.62 -3.50
C LYS A 176 14.31 -11.01 -2.42
N ILE A 177 13.08 -11.33 -2.81
CA ILE A 177 12.02 -11.75 -1.89
C ILE A 177 12.34 -13.12 -1.27
N LEU A 178 12.83 -14.05 -2.09
CA LEU A 178 13.25 -15.40 -1.69
C LEU A 178 14.62 -15.43 -0.97
N LYS A 179 15.32 -14.29 -0.89
CA LYS A 179 16.67 -14.15 -0.30
C LYS A 179 17.73 -15.08 -0.92
N ILE A 180 17.63 -15.35 -2.23
CA ILE A 180 18.60 -16.16 -2.98
C ILE A 180 19.61 -15.28 -3.73
N ILE A 181 20.90 -15.67 -3.70
CA ILE A 181 22.01 -14.91 -4.29
C ILE A 181 22.90 -15.86 -5.07
N ALA A 182 23.22 -15.53 -6.32
CA ALA A 182 24.15 -16.33 -7.12
C ALA A 182 25.57 -16.33 -6.54
N VAL A 183 26.19 -17.51 -6.51
CA VAL A 183 27.55 -17.70 -6.05
C VAL A 183 28.52 -17.01 -7.03
N ARG A 184 29.32 -16.08 -6.52
CA ARG A 184 30.42 -15.46 -7.27
C ARG A 184 31.73 -16.07 -6.80
N ILE A 185 32.36 -16.87 -7.65
CA ILE A 185 33.73 -17.35 -7.42
C ILE A 185 34.66 -16.21 -7.79
N LYS A 186 35.42 -15.68 -6.82
CA LYS A 186 36.52 -14.75 -7.11
C LYS A 186 37.61 -15.54 -7.83
N LYS A 187 38.06 -15.07 -9.00
CA LYS A 187 39.26 -15.62 -9.63
C LYS A 187 40.44 -15.24 -8.74
N CYS A 188 41.07 -16.21 -8.09
CA CYS A 188 42.41 -16.01 -7.53
C CYS A 188 43.38 -16.01 -8.72
N LEU A 189 44.16 -14.94 -8.86
CA LEU A 189 45.33 -14.95 -9.74
C LEU A 189 46.35 -15.90 -9.10
N ILE A 190 46.55 -17.07 -9.69
CA ILE A 190 47.64 -17.95 -9.31
C ILE A 190 48.90 -17.27 -9.84
N THR A 191 49.60 -16.52 -8.99
CA THR A 191 50.96 -16.10 -9.29
C THR A 191 51.83 -17.35 -9.17
N THR A 192 52.02 -18.08 -10.26
CA THR A 192 53.18 -18.97 -10.38
C THR A 192 54.40 -18.08 -10.31
N SER A 193 55.01 -17.97 -9.12
CA SER A 193 56.37 -17.48 -8.97
C SER A 193 57.23 -18.41 -9.82
N LEU A 194 57.69 -17.91 -10.97
CA LEU A 194 58.67 -18.58 -11.80
C LEU A 194 59.92 -18.77 -10.95
N ASP A 195 60.25 -20.05 -10.71
CA ASP A 195 61.54 -20.48 -10.20
C ASP A 195 62.67 -19.80 -10.97
N ARG A 196 63.61 -19.21 -10.22
CA ARG A 196 64.97 -18.95 -10.67
C ARG A 196 65.93 -18.95 -9.49
#